data_AF-A0A2G6WJ73-F1
#
_entry.id   AF-A0A2G6WJ73-F1
#
_cell.length_a   1.000
_cell.length_b   1.000
_cell.length_c   1.000
_cell.angle_alpha   90.00
_cell.angle_beta   90.00
_cell.angle_gamma   90.00
#
_symmetry.space_group_name_H-M   'P 1'
#
loop_
_entity.id
_entity.type
_entity.pdbx_description
1 polymer ?
#
loop_
_entity_poly.entity_id
_entity_poly.type
_entity_poly.pdbx_seq_one_letter_code
_entity_poly.pdbx_strand_id
1 'polypeptide(L)'
;MEKAIKLKVRKELNSQQQLNIIKLKGSLITKGYTEIIHILDQDDEFHINSFETPVETNMEVQEFINAFIIKENLADTISLFR
;
A
#
# COMPACT_ATOMS: atom_id res chain seq x y z
N MET A 1 17.61 -7.43 -8.13
CA MET A 1 16.59 -6.67 -8.88
C MET A 1 15.32 -6.74 -8.07
N GLU A 2 14.87 -5.57 -7.65
CA GLU A 2 13.97 -5.29 -6.53
C GLU A 2 12.63 -6.04 -6.60
N LYS A 3 12.17 -6.54 -5.45
CA LYS A 3 10.79 -7.04 -5.32
C LYS A 3 9.90 -5.83 -5.02
N ALA A 4 9.04 -5.46 -5.96
CA ALA A 4 8.03 -4.45 -5.70
C ALA A 4 6.86 -5.04 -4.88
N ILE A 5 6.47 -4.37 -3.79
CA ILE A 5 5.20 -4.64 -3.11
C ILE A 5 4.10 -3.92 -3.87
N LYS A 6 3.03 -4.63 -4.19
CA LYS A 6 1.87 -4.07 -4.89
C LYS A 6 0.70 -4.00 -3.92
N LEU A 7 0.03 -2.85 -3.89
CA LEU A 7 -1.18 -2.62 -3.12
C LEU A 7 -2.34 -2.33 -4.05
N LYS A 8 -3.38 -3.16 -3.97
CA LYS A 8 -4.66 -2.90 -4.63
C LYS A 8 -5.45 -1.95 -3.74
N VAL A 9 -5.87 -0.82 -4.29
CA VAL A 9 -6.55 0.25 -3.55
C VAL A 9 -7.82 0.64 -4.28
N ARG A 10 -8.94 0.73 -3.56
CA ARG A 10 -10.22 1.17 -4.11
C ARG A 10 -10.13 2.63 -4.56
N LYS A 11 -10.71 2.96 -5.71
CA LYS A 11 -10.73 4.34 -6.25
C LYS A 11 -11.70 5.23 -5.46
N GLU A 12 -12.89 4.70 -5.17
CA GLU A 12 -13.87 5.38 -4.33
C GLU A 12 -13.55 5.19 -2.85
N LEU A 13 -13.23 6.30 -2.19
CA LEU A 13 -12.78 6.35 -0.81
C LEU A 13 -13.49 7.49 -0.10
N ASN A 14 -14.01 7.23 1.09
CA ASN A 14 -14.46 8.30 1.98
C ASN A 14 -13.26 9.05 2.59
N SER A 15 -13.51 10.23 3.18
CA SER A 15 -12.45 11.09 3.70
C SER A 15 -11.53 10.40 4.73
N GLN A 16 -12.10 9.51 5.56
CA GLN A 16 -11.34 8.76 6.56
C GLN A 16 -10.43 7.72 5.91
N GLN A 17 -10.95 6.99 4.91
CA GLN A 17 -10.17 6.02 4.12
C GLN A 17 -9.05 6.70 3.34
N GLN A 18 -9.32 7.85 2.72
CA GLN A 18 -8.30 8.65 2.03
C GLN A 18 -7.18 9.07 2.98
N LEU A 19 -7.53 9.62 4.14
CA LEU A 19 -6.55 10.02 5.15
C LEU A 19 -5.69 8.83 5.62
N ASN A 20 -6.30 7.67 5.84
CA ASN A 20 -5.59 6.49 6.30
C ASN A 20 -4.67 5.90 5.21
N ILE A 21 -5.08 5.94 3.94
CA ILE A 21 -4.21 5.56 2.82
C ILE A 21 -3.02 6.52 2.70
N ILE A 22 -3.23 7.82 2.85
CA ILE A 22 -2.15 8.82 2.86
C ILE A 22 -1.17 8.52 4.00
N LYS A 23 -1.67 8.24 5.20
CA LYS A 23 -0.83 7.87 6.36
C LYS A 23 -0.03 6.58 6.11
N LEU A 24 -0.64 5.56 5.51
CA LEU A 24 0.05 4.32 5.17
C LEU A 24 1.18 4.59 4.18
N LYS A 25 0.90 5.26 3.06
CA LYS A 25 1.89 5.62 2.03
C LYS A 25 3.03 6.45 2.62
N GLY A 26 2.69 7.46 3.43
CA GLY A 26 3.67 8.29 4.13
C GLY A 26 4.55 7.48 5.08
N SER A 27 3.97 6.53 5.82
CA SER A 27 4.71 5.65 6.74
C SER A 27 5.67 4.71 6.00
N LEU A 28 5.29 4.24 4.82
CA LEU A 28 6.17 3.40 3.99
C LEU A 28 7.39 4.19 3.49
N ILE A 29 7.19 5.45 3.09
CA ILE A 29 8.27 6.35 2.64
C ILE A 29 9.19 6.70 3.82
N THR A 30 8.64 7.15 4.95
CA THR A 30 9.45 7.61 6.09
C THR A 30 10.25 6.49 6.75
N LYS A 31 9.79 5.24 6.65
CA LYS A 31 10.54 4.05 7.10
C LYS A 31 11.60 3.59 6.11
N GLY A 32 11.77 4.27 4.97
CA GLY A 32 12.80 3.97 3.97
C GLY A 32 12.47 2.75 3.11
N TYR A 33 11.19 2.37 3.00
CA TYR A 33 10.80 1.18 2.25
C TYR A 33 10.50 1.45 0.78
N THR A 34 10.52 2.70 0.29
CA THR A 34 10.11 3.05 -1.08
C THR A 34 10.56 4.44 -1.54
N GLU A 35 11.07 4.55 -2.77
CA GLU A 35 11.42 5.83 -3.44
C GLU A 35 10.60 6.12 -4.71
N ILE A 36 10.00 5.11 -5.38
CA ILE A 36 9.20 5.29 -6.61
C ILE A 36 7.86 4.57 -6.49
N ILE A 37 6.76 5.31 -6.70
CA ILE A 37 5.38 4.80 -6.67
C ILE A 37 4.85 4.76 -8.10
N HIS A 38 4.67 3.56 -8.66
CA HIS A 38 3.93 3.41 -9.92
C HIS A 38 2.46 3.17 -9.60
N ILE A 39 1.58 4.01 -10.14
CA ILE A 39 0.13 3.83 -10.02
C ILE A 39 -0.37 3.31 -11.36
N LEU A 40 -0.85 2.07 -11.36
CA LEU A 40 -1.48 1.43 -12.51
C LEU A 40 -2.99 1.40 -12.30
N ASP A 41 -3.74 1.91 -13.28
CA ASP A 41 -5.18 1.73 -13.30
C ASP A 41 -5.49 0.25 -13.56
N GLN A 42 -6.20 -0.42 -12.64
CA GLN A 42 -6.48 -1.85 -12.76
C GLN A 42 -7.80 -2.09 -13.48
N ASP A 43 -8.86 -1.47 -12.96
CA ASP A 43 -10.25 -1.58 -13.40
C ASP A 43 -11.04 -0.38 -12.87
N ASP A 44 -12.36 -0.33 -13.09
CA ASP A 44 -13.19 0.80 -12.66
C ASP A 44 -13.24 1.00 -11.14
N GLU A 45 -12.99 -0.04 -10.34
CA GLU A 45 -13.08 0.01 -8.89
C GLU A 45 -11.73 0.22 -8.22
N PHE A 46 -10.62 -0.19 -8.84
CA PHE A 46 -9.31 -0.29 -8.18
C PHE A 46 -8.14 0.26 -9.02
N HIS A 47 -7.13 0.75 -8.31
CA HIS A 47 -5.79 1.01 -8.84
C HIS A 47 -4.75 0.20 -8.07
N ILE A 48 -3.63 -0.11 -8.70
CA ILE A 48 -2.46 -0.74 -8.07
C ILE A 48 -1.42 0.32 -7.80
N ASN A 49 -1.02 0.46 -6.53
CA ASN A 49 0.18 1.19 -6.14
C ASN A 49 1.34 0.21 -5.99
N SER A 50 2.40 0.37 -6.78
CA SER A 50 3.63 -0.44 -6.66
C SER A 50 4.68 0.35 -5.89
N PHE A 51 5.30 -0.30 -4.91
CA PHE A 51 6.33 0.25 -4.04
C PHE A 51 7.60 -0.58 -4.20
N GLU A 52 8.68 0.07 -4.58
CA GLU A 52 9.98 -0.57 -4.69
C GLU A 52 10.57 -0.77 -3.29
N THR A 53 10.83 -2.01 -2.88
CA THR A 53 11.34 -2.32 -1.55
C THR A 53 12.53 -3.27 -1.61
N PRO A 54 13.56 -3.09 -0.75
CA PRO A 54 14.62 -4.06 -0.59
C PRO A 54 14.09 -5.45 -0.24
N VAL A 55 14.75 -6.49 -0.74
CA VAL A 55 14.33 -7.89 -0.45
C VAL A 55 14.41 -8.20 1.05
N GLU A 56 15.35 -7.57 1.74
CA GLU A 56 15.62 -7.77 3.17
C GLU A 56 14.47 -7.27 4.06
N THR A 57 13.80 -6.18 3.65
CA THR A 57 12.70 -5.56 4.41
C THR A 57 11.32 -5.98 3.90
N ASN A 58 11.25 -6.76 2.81
CA ASN A 58 9.98 -7.13 2.18
C ASN A 58 8.99 -7.80 3.16
N MET A 59 9.48 -8.68 4.04
CA MET A 59 8.65 -9.32 5.06
C MET A 59 8.12 -8.31 6.09
N GLU A 60 8.99 -7.48 6.64
CA GLU A 60 8.63 -6.44 7.61
C GLU A 60 7.60 -5.48 7.04
N VAL A 61 7.75 -5.08 5.77
CA VAL A 61 6.80 -4.20 5.08
C VAL A 61 5.44 -4.86 4.92
N GLN A 62 5.39 -6.13 4.53
CA GLN A 62 4.12 -6.87 4.42
C GLN A 62 3.42 -6.99 5.78
N GLU A 63 4.17 -7.30 6.84
CA GLU A 63 3.63 -7.38 8.20
C GLU A 63 3.10 -6.02 8.68
N PHE A 64 3.87 -4.95 8.44
CA PHE A 64 3.46 -3.58 8.76
C PHE A 64 2.17 -3.20 8.03
N ILE A 65 2.08 -3.46 6.72
CA ILE A 65 0.89 -3.16 5.92
C ILE A 65 -0.31 -3.93 6.43
N ASN A 66 -0.17 -5.24 6.68
CA ASN A 66 -1.26 -6.06 7.21
C ASN A 66 -1.74 -5.58 8.58
N ALA A 67 -0.80 -5.29 9.49
CA ALA A 67 -1.12 -4.75 10.81
C ALA A 67 -1.86 -3.40 10.72
N PHE A 68 -1.44 -2.53 9.79
CA PHE A 68 -2.09 -1.25 9.56
C PHE A 68 -3.50 -1.41 9.00
N ILE A 69 -3.70 -2.27 8.00
CA ILE A 69 -5.01 -2.55 7.39
C ILE A 69 -6.00 -3.05 8.44
N ILE A 70 -5.58 -3.97 9.30
CA ILE A 70 -6.42 -4.52 10.38
C ILE A 70 -6.74 -3.42 11.40
N LYS A 71 -5.73 -2.68 11.85
CA LYS A 71 -5.89 -1.63 12.86
C LYS A 71 -6.85 -0.52 12.42
N GLU A 72 -6.76 -0.11 11.15
CA GLU A 72 -7.54 0.99 10.59
C GLU A 72 -8.84 0.53 9.91
N ASN A 73 -9.18 -0.76 10.03
CA ASN A 73 -10.35 -1.40 9.41
C ASN A 73 -10.49 -1.12 7.90
N LEU A 74 -9.40 -1.34 7.16
CA LEU A 74 -9.30 -1.03 5.73
C LEU A 74 -9.39 -2.26 4.81
N ALA A 75 -9.80 -3.42 5.33
CA ALA A 75 -9.79 -4.69 4.58
C ALA A 75 -10.57 -4.62 3.25
N ASP A 76 -11.65 -3.85 3.19
CA ASP A 76 -12.47 -3.65 1.97
C ASP A 76 -11.94 -2.53 1.05
N THR A 77 -10.88 -1.86 1.47
CA THR A 77 -10.36 -0.63 0.87
C THR A 77 -8.99 -0.83 0.22
N ILE A 78 -8.12 -1.57 0.89
CA ILE A 78 -6.76 -1.82 0.42
C ILE A 78 -6.31 -3.23 0.82
N SER A 79 -5.58 -3.88 -0.08
CA SER A 79 -5.01 -5.21 0.16
C SER A 79 -3.68 -5.39 -0.58
N LEU A 80 -2.88 -6.34 -0.09
CA LEU A 80 -1.68 -6.79 -0.79
C LEU A 80 -2.09 -7.49 -2.09
N PHE A 81 -1.52 -7.04 -3.21
CA PHE A 81 -1.73 -7.60 -4.53
C PHE A 81 -0.56 -8.54 -4.88
N ARG A 82 -0.86 -9.75 -5.35
CA ARG A 82 0.14 -10.77 -5.71
C ARG A 82 0.47 -10.74 -7.19
#